data_AF-A0A9Q6N740-F1
#
_entry.id   AF-A0A9Q6N740-F1
#
_cell.length_a   1.000
_cell.length_b   1.000
_cell.length_c   1.000
_cell.angle_alpha   90.00
_cell.angle_beta   90.00
_cell.angle_gamma   90.00
#
_symmetry.space_group_name_H-M   'P 1'
#
loop_
_entity.id
_entity.type
_entity.pdbx_description
1 polymer ?
#
loop_
_entity_poly.entity_id
_entity_poly.type
_entity_poly.pdbx_seq_one_letter_code
_entity_poly.pdbx_strand_id
1 'polypeptide(L)'
;MARWKIDSRLRQAAFLAQVGHESGQLCNLVENLNYRADRIRQIGQASAVGSRWRSLVLRADELGGKPEHFGDAVYGGHMGNGPEASGDGFRYRGRGLIQLTGRSNYRAAGEGLGLPLEIQPELLEQPEQAAQSAAWWWAQHGLNELADAGRFQDIGSIINTGQPGRIPNGAADRKELYDLALKVLV
;
A
#
# COMPACT_ATOMS: atom_id res chain seq x y z
N MET A 1 -9.87 13.17 -6.51
CA MET A 1 -11.18 12.94 -5.85
C MET A 1 -12.36 13.04 -6.82
N ALA A 2 -12.63 14.19 -7.45
CA ALA A 2 -13.80 14.37 -8.34
C ALA A 2 -13.92 13.34 -9.48
N ARG A 3 -12.82 13.03 -10.19
CA ARG A 3 -12.77 12.00 -11.26
C ARG A 3 -13.34 10.64 -10.83
N TRP A 4 -13.21 10.30 -9.54
CA TRP A 4 -13.58 9.01 -8.97
C TRP A 4 -14.80 9.09 -8.03
N LYS A 5 -15.58 10.19 -8.11
CA LYS A 5 -16.79 10.42 -7.31
C LYS A 5 -16.56 10.33 -5.80
N ILE A 6 -15.37 10.73 -5.35
CA ILE A 6 -15.05 10.93 -3.93
C ILE A 6 -15.47 12.38 -3.59
N ASP A 7 -16.77 12.62 -3.58
CA ASP A 7 -17.38 13.96 -3.64
C ASP A 7 -18.32 14.25 -2.45
N SER A 8 -18.90 13.23 -1.83
CA SER A 8 -19.63 13.41 -0.57
C SER A 8 -18.67 13.64 0.60
N ARG A 9 -19.12 14.40 1.61
CA ARG A 9 -18.36 14.66 2.85
C ARG A 9 -17.88 13.37 3.52
N LEU A 10 -18.71 12.32 3.53
CA LEU A 10 -18.35 11.02 4.11
C LEU A 10 -17.26 10.31 3.30
N ARG A 11 -17.39 10.30 1.97
CA ARG A 11 -16.38 9.71 1.06
C ARG A 11 -15.05 10.43 1.16
N GLN A 12 -15.06 11.76 1.13
CA GLN A 12 -13.86 12.58 1.24
C GLN A 12 -13.17 12.40 2.60
N ALA A 13 -13.93 12.44 3.70
CA ALA A 13 -13.38 12.23 5.03
C ALA A 13 -12.76 10.82 5.15
N ALA A 14 -13.46 9.80 4.68
CA ALA A 14 -12.97 8.43 4.75
C ALA A 14 -11.70 8.24 3.89
N PHE A 15 -11.71 8.75 2.66
CA PHE A 15 -10.56 8.69 1.76
C PHE A 15 -9.33 9.40 2.35
N LEU A 16 -9.48 10.64 2.82
CA LEU A 16 -8.38 11.41 3.41
C LEU A 16 -7.83 10.76 4.68
N ALA A 17 -8.69 10.19 5.51
CA ALA A 17 -8.26 9.49 6.73
C ALA A 17 -7.41 8.26 6.42
N GLN A 18 -7.85 7.45 5.44
CA GLN A 18 -7.11 6.25 5.04
C GLN A 18 -5.78 6.62 4.37
N VAL A 19 -5.79 7.59 3.44
CA VAL A 19 -4.58 8.13 2.81
C VAL A 19 -3.61 8.69 3.86
N GLY A 20 -4.12 9.47 4.82
CA GLY A 20 -3.34 10.03 5.90
C GLY A 20 -2.67 8.95 6.75
N HIS A 21 -3.36 7.87 7.06
CA HIS A 21 -2.79 6.75 7.78
C HIS A 21 -1.71 6.00 6.96
N GLU A 22 -2.05 5.56 5.74
CA GLU A 22 -1.20 4.70 4.92
C GLU A 22 0.11 5.36 4.48
N SER A 23 0.09 6.68 4.27
CA SER A 23 1.25 7.45 3.82
C SER A 23 2.06 8.08 4.96
N GLY A 24 1.64 7.91 6.22
CA GLY A 24 2.23 8.65 7.34
C GLY A 24 2.04 10.15 7.17
N GLN A 25 0.80 10.57 6.93
CA GLN A 25 0.37 11.95 6.72
C GLN A 25 1.03 12.62 5.50
N LEU A 26 1.03 11.91 4.36
CA LEU A 26 1.58 12.34 3.08
C LEU A 26 3.12 12.45 3.05
N CYS A 27 3.81 11.99 4.09
CA CYS A 27 5.27 12.05 4.18
C CYS A 27 5.99 10.91 3.44
N ASN A 28 5.30 9.81 3.15
CA ASN A 28 5.90 8.63 2.54
C ASN A 28 5.16 8.23 1.26
N LEU A 29 5.91 8.16 0.16
CA LEU A 29 5.42 7.68 -1.14
C LEU A 29 6.10 6.40 -1.61
N VAL A 30 7.14 5.94 -0.92
CA VAL A 30 7.92 4.76 -1.31
C VAL A 30 8.28 3.99 -0.05
N GLU A 31 8.11 2.68 -0.06
CA GLU A 31 8.61 1.87 1.04
C GLU A 31 10.15 1.87 1.09
N ASN A 32 10.69 1.88 2.31
CA ASN A 32 12.12 1.74 2.53
C ASN A 32 12.46 0.27 2.77
N LEU A 33 13.18 -0.34 1.83
CA LEU A 33 13.61 -1.74 1.87
C LEU A 33 15.02 -1.92 2.43
N ASN A 34 15.64 -0.88 2.98
CA ASN A 34 17.00 -0.94 3.53
C ASN A 34 17.03 -1.51 4.96
N TYR A 35 16.68 -2.80 5.10
CA TYR A 35 16.65 -3.49 6.38
C TYR A 35 18.04 -3.99 6.78
N ARG A 36 18.44 -3.77 8.03
CA ARG A 36 19.65 -4.40 8.61
C ARG A 36 19.40 -5.89 8.86
N ALA A 37 20.45 -6.70 8.77
CA ALA A 37 20.37 -8.15 8.99
C ALA A 37 19.67 -8.51 10.32
N ASP A 38 19.99 -7.83 11.42
CA ASP A 38 19.37 -8.06 12.72
C ASP A 38 17.86 -7.77 12.73
N ARG A 39 17.42 -6.74 11.98
CA ARG A 39 16.01 -6.42 11.84
C ARG A 39 15.27 -7.48 11.01
N ILE A 40 15.90 -7.99 9.95
CA ILE A 40 15.37 -9.11 9.15
C ILE A 40 15.18 -10.34 10.05
N ARG A 41 16.19 -10.69 10.86
CA ARG A 41 16.08 -11.79 11.82
C ARG A 41 14.95 -11.57 12.81
N GLN A 42 14.88 -10.38 13.42
CA GLN A 42 13.85 -10.05 14.41
C GLN A 42 12.43 -10.22 13.85
N ILE A 43 12.14 -9.63 12.68
CA ILE A 43 10.81 -9.71 12.06
C ILE A 43 10.53 -11.15 11.60
N GLY A 44 11.49 -11.78 10.93
CA GLY A 44 11.32 -13.16 10.45
C GLY A 44 11.10 -14.17 11.58
N GLN A 45 11.76 -13.99 12.72
CA GLN A 45 11.56 -14.82 13.91
C GLN A 45 10.22 -14.59 14.62
N ALA A 46 9.66 -13.38 14.50
CA ALA A 46 8.32 -13.07 14.99
C ALA A 46 7.21 -13.51 14.01
N SER A 47 7.56 -13.79 12.75
CA SER A 47 6.60 -14.14 11.70
C SER A 47 6.13 -15.59 11.77
N ALA A 48 4.94 -15.88 11.25
CA ALA A 48 4.35 -17.22 11.24
C ALA A 48 5.30 -18.27 10.60
N VAL A 49 5.29 -19.48 11.15
CA VAL A 49 6.03 -20.61 10.57
C VAL A 49 5.53 -20.87 9.15
N GLY A 50 6.44 -21.00 8.19
CA GLY A 50 6.12 -21.15 6.76
C GLY A 50 5.86 -19.85 5.99
N SER A 51 5.81 -18.69 6.67
CA SER A 51 5.74 -17.40 5.97
C SER A 51 7.04 -17.09 5.23
N ARG A 52 6.95 -16.27 4.17
CA ARG A 52 8.14 -15.76 3.48
C ARG A 52 9.09 -15.02 4.42
N TRP A 53 8.57 -14.17 5.29
CA TRP A 53 9.41 -13.47 6.28
C TRP A 53 10.21 -14.43 7.15
N ARG A 54 9.63 -15.58 7.54
CA ARG A 54 10.35 -16.61 8.29
C ARG A 54 11.48 -17.24 7.47
N SER A 55 11.31 -17.44 6.16
CA SER A 55 12.36 -18.03 5.32
C SER A 55 13.56 -17.10 5.11
N LEU A 56 13.37 -15.77 5.21
CA LEU A 56 14.45 -14.78 5.06
C LEU A 56 15.44 -14.76 6.23
N VAL A 57 15.11 -15.35 7.38
CA VAL A 57 15.99 -15.36 8.57
C VAL A 57 17.36 -15.98 8.26
N LEU A 58 17.38 -17.06 7.46
CA LEU A 58 18.62 -17.75 7.06
C LEU A 58 19.46 -16.94 6.07
N ARG A 59 18.87 -15.93 5.42
CA ARG A 59 19.49 -15.08 4.41
C ARG A 59 19.76 -13.66 4.93
N ALA A 60 19.61 -13.42 6.23
CA ALA A 60 19.66 -12.08 6.79
C ALA A 60 20.99 -11.34 6.52
N ASP A 61 22.14 -12.02 6.58
CA ASP A 61 23.45 -11.41 6.26
C ASP A 61 23.64 -11.16 4.76
N GLU A 62 23.02 -11.98 3.93
CA GLU A 62 23.03 -11.81 2.48
C GLU A 62 22.23 -10.56 2.08
N LEU A 63 21.06 -10.37 2.69
CA LEU A 63 20.07 -9.34 2.32
C LEU A 63 20.26 -8.02 3.08
N GLY A 64 20.88 -8.06 4.26
CA GLY A 64 21.03 -6.90 5.13
C GLY A 64 21.74 -5.72 4.47
N GLY A 65 21.11 -4.54 4.49
CA GLY A 65 21.67 -3.32 3.90
C GLY A 65 21.60 -3.26 2.37
N LYS A 66 20.92 -4.22 1.72
CA LYS A 66 20.83 -4.34 0.25
C LYS A 66 19.37 -4.29 -0.19
N PRO A 67 18.79 -3.10 -0.36
CA PRO A 67 17.35 -2.94 -0.57
C PRO A 67 16.83 -3.61 -1.85
N GLU A 68 17.62 -3.65 -2.92
CA GLU A 68 17.25 -4.34 -4.17
C GLU A 68 17.10 -5.84 -3.95
N HIS A 69 18.17 -6.50 -3.48
CA HIS A 69 18.16 -7.93 -3.15
C HIS A 69 17.07 -8.27 -2.12
N PHE A 70 16.89 -7.44 -1.11
CA PHE A 70 15.85 -7.64 -0.10
C PHE A 70 14.45 -7.54 -0.71
N GLY A 71 14.18 -6.53 -1.52
CA GLY A 71 12.90 -6.37 -2.22
C GLY A 71 12.58 -7.55 -3.14
N ASP A 72 13.58 -8.03 -3.88
CA ASP A 72 13.44 -9.19 -4.74
C ASP A 72 13.16 -10.47 -3.96
N ALA A 73 13.82 -10.67 -2.82
CA ALA A 73 13.58 -11.81 -1.94
C ALA A 73 12.19 -11.77 -1.27
N VAL A 74 11.67 -10.57 -0.97
CA VAL A 74 10.36 -10.38 -0.35
C VAL A 74 9.22 -10.52 -1.36
N TYR A 75 9.37 -9.97 -2.57
CA TYR A 75 8.26 -9.82 -3.52
C TYR A 75 8.40 -10.66 -4.79
N GLY A 76 9.54 -11.33 -5.02
CA GLY A 76 9.74 -12.22 -6.17
C GLY A 76 8.70 -13.34 -6.24
N GLY A 77 8.17 -13.59 -7.44
CA GLY A 77 7.17 -14.62 -7.73
C GLY A 77 5.76 -14.32 -7.21
N HIS A 78 5.47 -13.09 -6.79
CA HIS A 78 4.18 -12.70 -6.21
C HIS A 78 3.56 -11.54 -6.98
N MET A 79 2.22 -11.44 -6.99
CA MET A 79 1.50 -10.29 -7.54
C MET A 79 1.91 -9.97 -9.01
N GLY A 80 2.18 -11.01 -9.79
CA GLY A 80 2.64 -10.91 -11.18
C GLY A 80 4.14 -10.65 -11.38
N ASN A 81 4.91 -10.50 -10.31
CA ASN A 81 6.37 -10.38 -10.39
C ASN A 81 6.97 -11.69 -10.91
N GLY A 82 8.00 -11.58 -11.75
CA GLY A 82 8.87 -12.69 -12.08
C GLY A 82 9.57 -13.28 -10.85
N PRO A 83 10.34 -14.38 -11.03
CA PRO A 83 11.13 -14.97 -9.93
C PRO A 83 12.10 -13.93 -9.33
N GLU A 84 12.61 -14.18 -8.12
CA GLU A 84 13.54 -13.27 -7.42
C GLU A 84 14.66 -12.71 -8.33
N ALA A 85 15.26 -13.55 -9.17
CA ALA A 85 16.31 -13.15 -10.12
C ALA A 85 15.89 -12.15 -11.22
N SER A 86 14.59 -11.85 -11.36
CA SER A 86 14.09 -10.91 -12.37
C SER A 86 14.25 -9.44 -11.99
N GLY A 87 14.46 -9.12 -10.72
CA GLY A 87 14.45 -7.73 -10.23
C GLY A 87 13.05 -7.13 -10.07
N ASP A 88 11.98 -7.89 -10.39
CA ASP A 88 10.61 -7.38 -10.34
C ASP A 88 10.18 -7.05 -8.90
N GLY A 89 10.72 -7.74 -7.89
CA GLY A 89 10.30 -7.53 -6.51
C GLY A 89 10.67 -6.13 -6.01
N PHE A 90 11.90 -5.69 -6.25
CA PHE A 90 12.30 -4.33 -5.95
C PHE A 90 11.73 -3.30 -6.93
N ARG A 91 11.66 -3.65 -8.22
CA ARG A 91 11.14 -2.74 -9.26
C ARG A 91 9.70 -2.33 -8.97
N TYR A 92 8.84 -3.29 -8.59
CA TYR A 92 7.43 -3.07 -8.28
C TYR A 92 7.13 -3.07 -6.78
N ARG A 93 8.08 -2.62 -5.97
CA ARG A 93 7.88 -2.35 -4.53
C ARG A 93 6.75 -1.34 -4.29
N GLY A 94 6.30 -1.24 -3.04
CA GLY A 94 5.26 -0.32 -2.56
C GLY A 94 5.56 1.13 -2.90
N ARG A 95 4.64 1.76 -3.65
CA ARG A 95 4.65 3.20 -3.93
C ARG A 95 3.28 3.84 -3.84
N GLY A 96 3.27 5.17 -3.76
CA GLY A 96 2.08 6.00 -3.66
C GLY A 96 1.46 5.98 -2.27
N LEU A 97 0.36 6.72 -2.14
CA LEU A 97 -0.25 7.02 -0.84
C LEU A 97 -0.91 5.83 -0.15
N ILE A 98 -1.14 4.73 -0.87
CA ILE A 98 -1.74 3.49 -0.35
C ILE A 98 -0.85 2.25 -0.64
N GLN A 99 0.42 2.46 -0.97
CA GLN A 99 1.43 1.39 -1.15
C GLN A 99 1.06 0.33 -2.21
N LEU A 100 0.81 0.77 -3.44
CA LEU A 100 0.60 -0.13 -4.58
C LEU A 100 1.87 -0.97 -4.82
N THR A 101 1.73 -2.30 -4.81
CA THR A 101 2.85 -3.25 -4.86
C THR A 101 2.60 -4.37 -5.86
N GLY A 102 3.61 -4.80 -6.60
CA GLY A 102 3.58 -5.93 -7.52
C GLY A 102 3.18 -5.58 -8.96
N ARG A 103 3.84 -6.21 -9.93
CA ARG A 103 3.74 -5.92 -11.35
C ARG A 103 2.31 -5.91 -11.88
N SER A 104 1.48 -6.89 -11.49
CA SER A 104 0.08 -6.95 -11.93
C SER A 104 -0.71 -5.72 -11.49
N ASN A 105 -0.45 -5.22 -10.28
CA ASN A 105 -1.12 -4.05 -9.74
C ASN A 105 -0.66 -2.76 -10.44
N TYR A 106 0.64 -2.62 -10.72
CA TYR A 106 1.17 -1.51 -11.52
C TYR A 106 0.59 -1.50 -12.94
N ARG A 107 0.46 -2.67 -13.58
CA ARG A 107 -0.18 -2.79 -14.90
C ARG A 107 -1.65 -2.34 -14.85
N ALA A 108 -2.42 -2.88 -13.92
CA ALA A 108 -3.84 -2.55 -13.78
C ALA A 108 -4.06 -1.05 -13.47
N ALA A 109 -3.24 -0.48 -12.59
CA ALA A 109 -3.28 0.96 -12.30
C ALA A 109 -2.89 1.79 -13.52
N GLY A 110 -1.87 1.35 -14.28
CA GLY A 110 -1.44 2.02 -15.50
C GLY A 110 -2.55 2.08 -16.55
N GLU A 111 -3.22 0.96 -16.79
CA GLU A 111 -4.39 0.88 -17.68
C GLU A 111 -5.53 1.79 -17.21
N GLY A 112 -5.88 1.74 -15.91
CA GLY A 112 -6.98 2.53 -15.36
C GLY A 112 -6.72 4.05 -15.32
N LEU A 113 -5.45 4.46 -15.26
CA LEU A 113 -5.04 5.86 -15.20
C LEU A 113 -4.64 6.42 -16.57
N GLY A 114 -4.31 5.57 -17.55
CA GLY A 114 -3.69 5.97 -18.80
C GLY A 114 -2.21 6.35 -18.62
N LEU A 115 -1.52 5.68 -17.69
CA LEU A 115 -0.12 5.93 -17.34
C LEU A 115 0.75 4.70 -17.63
N PRO A 116 2.02 4.86 -18.04
CA PRO A 116 2.90 3.73 -18.36
C PRO A 116 3.49 3.08 -17.10
N LEU A 117 2.69 2.79 -16.07
CA LEU A 117 3.18 2.39 -14.74
C LEU A 117 3.88 1.02 -14.69
N GLU A 118 3.62 0.11 -15.63
CA GLU A 118 4.41 -1.12 -15.71
C GLU A 118 5.84 -0.83 -16.19
N ILE A 119 6.01 0.14 -17.09
CA ILE A 119 7.33 0.49 -17.62
C ILE A 119 8.04 1.48 -16.70
N GLN A 120 7.32 2.46 -16.17
CA GLN A 120 7.76 3.58 -15.33
C GLN A 120 7.03 3.58 -13.96
N PRO A 121 7.28 2.58 -13.09
CA PRO A 121 6.62 2.50 -11.78
C PRO A 121 6.94 3.69 -10.85
N GLU A 122 8.09 4.34 -11.04
CA GLU A 122 8.53 5.53 -10.30
C GLU A 122 7.61 6.75 -10.47
N LEU A 123 6.72 6.75 -11.45
CA LEU A 123 5.69 7.78 -11.56
C LEU A 123 4.82 7.86 -10.31
N LEU A 124 4.61 6.75 -9.58
CA LEU A 124 3.87 6.77 -8.31
C LEU A 124 4.62 7.42 -7.14
N GLU A 125 5.87 7.81 -7.33
CA GLU A 125 6.64 8.61 -6.36
C GLU A 125 6.34 10.11 -6.51
N GLN A 126 5.62 10.51 -7.58
CA GLN A 126 5.20 11.88 -7.81
C GLN A 126 3.85 12.16 -7.13
N PRO A 127 3.65 13.32 -6.47
CA PRO A 127 2.45 13.59 -5.68
C PRO A 127 1.13 13.45 -6.44
N GLU A 128 1.08 13.93 -7.68
CA GLU A 128 -0.14 13.91 -8.49
C GLU A 128 -0.54 12.46 -8.82
N GLN A 129 0.39 11.67 -9.34
CA GLN A 129 0.17 10.29 -9.75
C GLN A 129 -0.08 9.39 -8.53
N ALA A 130 0.57 9.65 -7.40
CA ALA A 130 0.30 8.99 -6.13
C ALA A 130 -1.14 9.24 -5.63
N ALA A 131 -1.63 10.47 -5.75
CA ALA A 131 -3.02 10.81 -5.41
C ALA A 131 -4.02 10.19 -6.39
N GLN A 132 -3.69 10.17 -7.69
CA GLN A 132 -4.52 9.55 -8.71
C GLN A 132 -4.61 8.03 -8.52
N SER A 133 -3.51 7.35 -8.22
CA SER A 133 -3.51 5.89 -8.00
C SER A 133 -4.26 5.50 -6.73
N ALA A 134 -4.13 6.28 -5.64
CA ALA A 134 -4.92 6.06 -4.44
C ALA A 134 -6.42 6.20 -4.70
N ALA A 135 -6.83 7.26 -5.43
CA ALA A 135 -8.24 7.47 -5.75
C ALA A 135 -8.78 6.44 -6.77
N TRP A 136 -7.95 5.98 -7.70
CA TRP A 136 -8.30 4.88 -8.62
C TRP A 136 -8.54 3.59 -7.85
N TRP A 137 -7.59 3.19 -7.00
CA TRP A 137 -7.69 1.95 -6.24
C TRP A 137 -8.92 1.97 -5.32
N TRP A 138 -9.17 3.11 -4.66
CA TRP A 138 -10.37 3.35 -3.86
C TRP A 138 -11.66 3.06 -4.65
N ALA A 139 -11.75 3.56 -5.88
CA ALA A 139 -12.90 3.33 -6.74
C ALA A 139 -13.00 1.87 -7.21
N GLN A 140 -11.89 1.24 -7.57
CA GLN A 140 -11.89 -0.17 -7.99
C GLN A 140 -12.36 -1.14 -6.89
N HIS A 141 -12.20 -0.76 -5.63
CA HIS A 141 -12.59 -1.59 -4.48
C HIS A 141 -13.96 -1.21 -3.88
N GLY A 142 -14.74 -0.33 -4.55
CA GLY A 142 -16.10 0.02 -4.11
C GLY A 142 -16.14 0.71 -2.74
N LEU A 143 -15.11 1.48 -2.41
CA LEU A 143 -14.98 2.08 -1.07
C LEU A 143 -15.87 3.31 -0.88
N ASN A 144 -16.39 3.90 -1.96
CA ASN A 144 -17.40 4.95 -1.87
C ASN A 144 -18.69 4.42 -1.22
N GLU A 145 -19.16 3.26 -1.66
CA GLU A 145 -20.39 2.62 -1.17
C GLU A 145 -20.26 2.25 0.31
N LEU A 146 -19.07 1.81 0.74
CA LEU A 146 -18.79 1.55 2.14
C LEU A 146 -18.74 2.83 2.98
N ALA A 147 -18.21 3.93 2.43
CA ALA A 147 -18.19 5.21 3.12
C ALA A 147 -19.61 5.76 3.32
N ASP A 148 -20.46 5.67 2.29
CA ASP A 148 -21.86 6.08 2.37
C ASP A 148 -22.66 5.23 3.38
N ALA A 149 -22.34 3.93 3.46
CA ALA A 149 -22.93 3.02 4.44
C ALA A 149 -22.36 3.17 5.87
N GLY A 150 -21.43 4.10 6.10
CA GLY A 150 -20.77 4.29 7.41
C GLY A 150 -19.84 3.15 7.82
N ARG A 151 -19.46 2.26 6.89
CA ARG A 151 -18.63 1.07 7.14
C ARG A 151 -17.14 1.40 7.16
N PHE A 152 -16.76 2.41 7.92
CA PHE A 152 -15.38 2.95 7.95
C PHE A 152 -14.33 1.90 8.37
N GLN A 153 -14.65 1.02 9.32
CA GLN A 153 -13.73 -0.05 9.72
C GLN A 153 -13.46 -1.02 8.55
N ASP A 154 -14.49 -1.36 7.77
CA ASP A 154 -14.34 -2.26 6.63
C ASP A 154 -13.48 -1.66 5.53
N ILE A 155 -13.58 -0.34 5.30
CA ILE A 155 -12.68 0.37 4.39
C ILE A 155 -11.22 0.17 4.81
N GLY A 156 -10.90 0.44 6.08
CA GLY A 156 -9.55 0.23 6.60
C GLY A 156 -9.12 -1.24 6.55
N SER A 157 -10.04 -2.17 6.83
CA SER A 157 -9.79 -3.62 6.75
C SER A 157 -9.44 -4.06 5.33
N ILE A 158 -10.14 -3.55 4.32
CA ILE A 158 -9.88 -3.87 2.91
C ILE A 158 -8.53 -3.31 2.49
N ILE A 159 -8.22 -2.07 2.83
CA ILE A 159 -6.90 -1.46 2.51
C ILE A 159 -5.76 -2.23 3.20
N ASN A 160 -5.92 -2.58 4.47
CA ASN A 160 -4.85 -3.19 5.26
C ASN A 160 -4.70 -4.70 5.03
N THR A 161 -5.78 -5.42 4.70
CA THR A 161 -5.81 -6.89 4.70
C THR A 161 -6.41 -7.52 3.45
N GLY A 162 -6.95 -6.71 2.52
CA GLY A 162 -7.59 -7.16 1.29
C GLY A 162 -9.02 -7.66 1.43
N GLN A 163 -9.62 -7.61 2.63
CA GLN A 163 -10.98 -8.08 2.87
C GLN A 163 -11.66 -7.32 4.03
N PRO A 164 -13.00 -7.22 4.06
CA PRO A 164 -13.72 -6.57 5.15
C PRO A 164 -13.77 -7.42 6.43
N GLY A 165 -14.31 -6.86 7.51
CA GLY A 165 -14.64 -7.59 8.73
C GLY A 165 -13.49 -7.78 9.74
N ARG A 166 -12.31 -7.22 9.50
CA ARG A 166 -11.20 -7.21 10.46
C ARG A 166 -11.03 -5.83 11.10
N ILE A 167 -10.36 -5.81 12.25
CA ILE A 167 -9.83 -4.56 12.80
C ILE A 167 -8.51 -4.29 12.08
N PRO A 168 -8.40 -3.22 11.27
CA PRO A 168 -7.16 -2.92 10.57
C PRO A 168 -6.07 -2.49 11.55
N ASN A 169 -4.81 -2.75 11.18
CA ASN A 169 -3.70 -2.13 11.88
C ASN A 169 -3.86 -0.60 11.85
N GLY A 170 -3.67 0.04 13.01
CA GLY A 170 -3.85 1.48 13.16
C GLY A 170 -5.30 1.97 13.18
N ALA A 171 -6.29 1.11 13.50
CA ALA A 171 -7.70 1.48 13.53
C ALA A 171 -8.01 2.75 14.35
N ALA A 172 -7.32 2.95 15.48
CA ALA A 172 -7.48 4.16 16.31
C ALA A 172 -7.05 5.44 15.57
N ASP A 173 -5.84 5.44 15.01
CA ASP A 173 -5.30 6.57 14.23
C ASP A 173 -6.17 6.88 13.00
N ARG A 174 -6.58 5.85 12.24
CA ARG A 174 -7.52 6.00 11.12
C ARG A 174 -8.81 6.69 11.57
N LYS A 175 -9.34 6.32 12.73
CA LYS A 175 -10.57 6.91 13.27
C LYS A 175 -10.35 8.35 13.71
N GLU A 176 -9.24 8.68 14.35
CA GLU A 176 -8.89 10.06 14.74
C GLU A 176 -8.80 10.98 13.52
N LEU A 177 -8.13 10.53 12.45
CA LEU A 177 -8.05 11.26 11.19
C LEU A 177 -9.43 11.42 10.52
N TYR A 178 -10.28 10.39 10.59
CA TYR A 178 -11.64 10.46 10.04
C TYR A 178 -12.51 11.46 10.79
N ASP A 179 -12.49 11.42 12.12
CA ASP A 179 -13.22 12.36 12.97
C ASP A 179 -12.73 13.80 12.74
N LEU A 180 -11.42 14.00 12.55
CA LEU A 180 -10.86 15.31 12.21
C LEU A 180 -11.31 15.77 10.82
N ALA A 181 -11.24 14.91 9.81
CA ALA A 181 -11.66 15.24 8.45
C ALA A 181 -13.15 15.62 8.41
N LEU A 182 -14.02 14.89 9.12
CA LEU A 182 -15.43 15.23 9.25
C LEU A 182 -15.63 16.61 9.89
N LYS A 183 -14.84 17.00 10.89
CA LYS A 183 -14.96 18.32 11.53
C LYS A 183 -14.61 19.48 10.58
N VAL A 184 -13.67 19.26 9.66
CA VAL A 184 -13.14 20.31 8.77
C VAL A 184 -13.93 20.41 7.46
N LEU A 185 -14.36 19.27 6.91
CA LEU A 185 -15.11 19.23 5.66
C LEU A 185 -16.55 19.70 5.89
N VAL A 186 -16.95 20.72 5.13
CA VAL A 186 -18.29 21.33 5.12
C VAL A 186 -19.16 20.80 4.00
#